data_AF-A0AA87A4U1-F1
#
_entry.id   AF-A0AA87A4U1-F1
#
_cell.length_a   1.000
_cell.length_b   1.000
_cell.length_c   1.000
_cell.angle_alpha   90.00
_cell.angle_beta   90.00
_cell.angle_gamma   90.00
#
_symmetry.space_group_name_H-M   'P 1'
#
loop_
_entity.id
_entity.type
_entity.pdbx_description
1 polymer ?
#
loop_
_entity_poly.entity_id
_entity_poly.type
_entity_poly.pdbx_seq_one_letter_code
_entity_poly.pdbx_strand_id
1 'polypeptide(L)'
;MRLVGLTGRLRKILYTNGLIYLLYTSLSLLIVGAITYSMTEHVSLAQSFWWAIATATTVGYGDISPHTSVGKIVALVLMLVGIGVIGMLTSSIATYFVREDNKADDKDVQLEKIMQKLDEFEKQNHDLKEEIKNLKQK
;
A
#
# COMPACT_ATOMS: atom_id res chain seq x y z
N MET A 1 -21.08 0.08 14.61
CA MET A 1 -20.39 -1.15 14.16
C MET A 1 -19.83 -1.12 12.73
N ARG A 2 -19.50 0.04 12.12
CA ARG A 2 -18.88 0.11 10.77
C ARG A 2 -17.35 0.32 10.75
N LEU A 3 -16.72 0.59 11.90
CA LEU A 3 -15.28 0.90 12.01
C LEU A 3 -14.36 -0.34 11.98
N VAL A 4 -14.85 -1.52 12.39
CA VAL A 4 -14.03 -2.74 12.51
C VAL A 4 -13.63 -3.32 11.15
N GLY A 5 -14.43 -3.08 10.09
CA GLY A 5 -14.07 -3.49 8.72
C GLY A 5 -12.97 -2.61 8.10
N LEU A 6 -12.93 -1.34 8.47
CA LEU A 6 -11.96 -0.36 7.95
C LEU A 6 -10.55 -0.65 8.49
N THR A 7 -10.45 -0.99 9.78
CA THR A 7 -9.16 -1.31 10.43
C THR A 7 -8.51 -2.55 9.82
N GLY A 8 -9.28 -3.56 9.42
CA GLY A 8 -8.78 -4.75 8.72
C GLY A 8 -8.21 -4.44 7.33
N ARG A 9 -8.87 -3.56 6.56
CA ARG A 9 -8.41 -3.12 5.23
C ARG A 9 -7.16 -2.27 5.31
N LEU A 10 -7.13 -1.30 6.24
CA LEU A 10 -5.94 -0.48 6.51
C LEU A 10 -4.73 -1.32 6.91
N ARG A 11 -4.93 -2.29 7.82
CA ARG A 11 -3.87 -3.20 8.22
C ARG A 11 -3.33 -3.97 7.01
N LYS A 12 -4.20 -4.46 6.13
CA LYS A 12 -3.74 -5.18 4.94
C LYS A 12 -2.86 -4.29 4.04
N ILE A 13 -3.24 -3.04 3.81
CA ILE A 13 -2.44 -2.09 3.02
C ILE A 13 -1.07 -1.82 3.68
N LEU A 14 -1.05 -1.61 5.01
CA LEU A 14 0.17 -1.33 5.77
C LEU A 14 1.20 -2.49 5.77
N TYR A 15 0.73 -3.74 5.74
CA TYR A 15 1.58 -4.93 5.83
C TYR A 15 1.92 -5.58 4.47
N THR A 16 1.36 -5.11 3.35
CA THR A 16 1.52 -5.82 2.06
C THR A 16 2.89 -5.61 1.40
N ASN A 17 3.60 -4.50 1.64
CA ASN A 17 4.74 -4.10 0.80
C ASN A 17 5.97 -3.56 1.56
N GLY A 18 6.13 -3.81 2.86
CA GLY A 18 7.23 -3.21 3.64
C GLY A 18 7.03 -1.73 3.97
N LEU A 19 5.82 -1.18 3.70
CA LEU A 19 5.43 0.18 4.08
C LEU A 19 5.61 0.42 5.58
N ILE A 20 5.22 -0.55 6.41
CA ILE A 20 5.44 -0.45 7.86
C ILE A 20 6.93 -0.32 8.22
N TYR A 21 7.81 -1.05 7.53
CA TYR A 21 9.25 -0.98 7.75
C TYR A 21 9.79 0.39 7.32
N LEU A 22 9.35 0.89 6.16
CA LEU A 22 9.71 2.22 5.67
C LEU A 22 9.26 3.34 6.61
N LEU A 23 8.05 3.23 7.18
CA LEU A 23 7.55 4.17 8.19
C LEU A 23 8.39 4.12 9.48
N TYR A 24 8.74 2.93 9.96
CA TYR A 24 9.62 2.78 11.13
C TYR A 24 11.01 3.37 10.86
N THR A 25 11.62 3.09 9.70
CA THR A 25 12.93 3.65 9.35
C THR A 25 12.85 5.16 9.18
N SER A 26 11.81 5.69 8.55
CA SER A 26 11.61 7.14 8.39
C SER A 26 11.45 7.83 9.74
N LEU A 27 10.67 7.25 10.66
CA LEU A 27 10.49 7.78 12.00
C LEU A 27 11.80 7.78 12.80
N SER A 28 12.58 6.69 12.72
CA SER A 28 13.90 6.64 13.36
C SER A 28 14.85 7.70 12.80
N LEU A 29 14.83 7.91 11.48
CA LEU A 29 15.67 8.89 10.82
C LEU A 29 15.25 10.33 11.14
N LEU A 30 13.95 10.58 11.31
CA LEU A 30 13.44 11.87 11.79
C LEU A 30 13.96 12.21 13.19
N ILE A 31 13.94 11.24 14.12
CA ILE A 31 14.44 11.44 15.48
C ILE A 31 15.95 11.68 15.46
N VAL A 32 16.70 10.84 14.75
CA VAL A 32 18.17 10.99 14.62
C VAL A 32 18.53 12.30 13.92
N GLY A 33 17.80 12.66 12.87
CA GLY A 33 17.99 13.90 12.12
C GLY A 33 17.72 15.14 12.97
N ALA A 34 16.65 15.14 13.77
CA ALA A 34 16.32 16.22 14.70
C ALA A 34 17.39 16.38 15.79
N ILE A 35 17.88 15.28 16.37
CA ILE A 35 18.96 15.33 17.38
C ILE A 35 20.25 15.86 16.75
N THR A 36 20.63 15.33 15.59
CA THR A 36 21.83 15.77 14.87
C THR A 36 21.76 17.25 14.53
N TYR A 37 20.61 17.70 14.02
CA TYR A 37 20.35 19.11 13.71
C TYR A 37 20.47 20.02 14.94
N SER A 38 19.89 19.61 16.07
CA SER A 38 20.00 20.34 17.34
C SER A 38 21.45 20.52 17.79
N MET A 39 22.27 19.47 17.64
CA MET A 39 23.68 19.51 18.01
C MET A 39 24.51 20.38 17.06
N THR A 40 24.23 20.33 15.74
CA THR A 40 25.02 21.05 14.73
C THR A 40 24.66 22.52 14.62
N GLU A 41 23.38 22.86 14.75
CA GLU A 41 22.88 24.24 14.58
C GLU A 41 22.66 24.93 15.94
N HIS A 42 22.95 24.26 17.05
CA HIS A 42 22.79 24.77 18.42
C HIS A 42 21.38 25.31 18.74
N VAL A 43 20.36 24.76 18.09
CA VAL A 43 18.94 25.07 18.36
C VAL A 43 18.33 24.09 19.35
N SER A 44 17.24 24.49 20.01
CA SER A 44 16.53 23.60 20.93
C SER A 44 16.00 22.34 20.24
N LEU A 45 15.87 21.23 20.98
CA LEU A 45 15.32 19.98 20.46
C LEU A 45 13.90 20.17 19.89
N ALA A 46 13.06 20.95 20.57
CA ALA A 46 11.70 21.23 20.10
C ALA A 46 11.68 21.92 18.73
N GLN A 47 12.54 22.92 18.52
CA GLN A 47 12.70 23.59 17.23
C GLN A 47 13.27 22.66 16.15
N SER A 48 14.18 21.77 16.54
CA SER A 48 14.76 20.78 15.61
C SER A 48 13.74 19.75 15.15
N PHE A 49 12.87 19.28 16.04
CA PHE A 49 11.75 18.41 15.69
C PHE A 49 10.73 19.11 14.79
N TRP A 50 10.40 20.36 15.10
CA TRP A 50 9.53 21.18 14.25
C TRP A 50 10.09 21.30 12.84
N TRP A 51 11.36 21.68 12.72
CA TRP A 51 12.07 21.76 11.45
C TRP A 51 12.11 20.42 10.70
N ALA A 52 12.43 19.34 11.39
CA ALA A 52 12.55 18.00 10.80
C ALA A 52 11.20 17.52 10.26
N ILE A 53 10.11 17.74 11.00
CA ILE A 53 8.75 17.41 10.57
C ILE A 53 8.34 18.27 9.36
N ALA A 54 8.55 19.59 9.42
CA ALA A 54 8.22 20.50 8.32
C ALA A 54 9.01 20.16 7.04
N THR A 55 10.26 19.73 7.18
CA THR A 55 11.12 19.32 6.07
C THR A 55 10.69 17.97 5.49
N ALA A 56 10.48 16.95 6.34
CA ALA A 56 10.09 15.61 5.89
C ALA A 56 8.69 15.57 5.25
N THR A 57 7.79 16.46 5.68
CA THR A 57 6.45 16.62 5.09
C THR A 57 6.43 17.56 3.88
N THR A 58 7.58 18.07 3.45
CA THR A 58 7.74 19.03 2.34
C THR A 58 7.02 20.37 2.53
N VAL A 59 6.61 20.70 3.76
CA VAL A 59 5.96 21.98 4.09
C VAL A 59 6.97 23.13 4.05
N GLY A 60 8.11 22.94 4.72
CA GLY A 60 9.26 23.86 4.64
C GLY A 60 8.93 25.33 4.91
N TYR A 61 8.46 25.66 6.11
CA TYR A 61 8.09 27.05 6.48
C TYR A 61 9.22 28.08 6.28
N GLY A 62 10.48 27.64 6.34
CA GLY A 62 11.65 28.51 6.12
C GLY A 62 11.99 29.41 7.31
N ASP A 63 11.33 29.22 8.44
CA ASP A 63 11.61 29.85 9.74
C ASP A 63 12.94 29.39 10.34
N ILE A 64 13.29 28.13 10.11
CA ILE A 64 14.53 27.49 10.57
C ILE A 64 15.17 26.77 9.38
N SER A 65 16.49 26.92 9.20
CA SER A 65 17.22 26.33 8.08
C SER A 65 18.64 25.91 8.44
N PRO A 66 19.18 24.82 7.86
CA PRO A 66 20.55 24.38 8.13
C PRO A 66 21.58 25.37 7.58
N HIS A 67 22.45 25.89 8.44
CA HIS A 67 23.58 26.72 8.03
C HIS A 67 24.87 25.92 7.93
N THR A 68 25.03 24.87 8.73
CA THR A 68 26.20 24.00 8.75
C THR A 68 26.21 22.98 7.61
N SER A 69 27.40 22.54 7.21
CA SER A 69 27.56 21.49 6.19
C SER A 69 26.88 20.17 6.61
N VAL A 70 26.97 19.80 7.89
CA VAL A 70 26.36 18.58 8.42
C VAL A 70 24.83 18.71 8.43
N GLY A 71 24.30 19.85 8.91
CA GLY A 71 22.86 20.13 8.87
C GLY A 71 22.28 20.05 7.45
N LYS A 72 23.01 20.54 6.44
CA LYS A 72 22.61 20.45 5.03
C LYS A 72 22.58 19.02 4.51
N ILE A 73 23.53 18.18 4.90
CA ILE A 73 23.53 16.75 4.55
C ILE A 73 22.31 16.06 5.19
N VAL A 74 22.05 16.32 6.47
CA VAL A 74 20.87 15.77 7.16
C VAL A 74 19.58 16.21 6.47
N ALA A 75 19.48 17.48 6.08
CA ALA A 75 18.33 18.00 5.34
C ALA A 75 18.12 17.28 4.00
N LEU A 76 19.19 17.06 3.22
CA LEU A 76 19.12 16.32 1.95
C LEU A 76 18.57 14.91 2.15
N VAL A 77 19.08 14.18 3.15
CA VAL A 77 18.60 12.82 3.44
C VAL A 77 17.14 12.83 3.89
N LEU A 78 16.75 13.76 4.77
CA LEU A 78 15.36 13.89 5.23
C LEU A 78 14.40 14.21 4.08
N MET A 79 14.79 15.07 3.13
CA MET A 79 13.99 15.39 1.96
C MET A 79 13.76 14.17 1.06
N LEU A 80 14.82 13.40 0.75
CA LEU A 80 14.72 12.19 -0.06
C LEU A 80 13.79 11.15 0.59
N VAL A 81 13.93 10.99 1.91
CA VAL A 81 13.11 10.04 2.67
C VAL A 81 11.65 10.49 2.75
N GLY A 82 11.40 11.78 2.95
CA GLY A 82 10.05 12.35 2.94
C GLY A 82 9.31 12.07 1.64
N ILE A 83 9.95 12.35 0.49
CA ILE A 83 9.39 12.07 -0.84
C ILE A 83 9.18 10.56 -1.04
N GLY A 84 10.13 9.73 -0.61
CA GLY A 84 10.03 8.28 -0.68
C GLY A 84 8.84 7.71 0.10
N VAL A 85 8.59 8.23 1.30
CA VAL A 85 7.43 7.85 2.13
C VAL A 85 6.12 8.20 1.44
N ILE A 86 5.98 9.43 0.95
CA ILE A 86 4.76 9.88 0.27
C ILE A 86 4.53 9.04 -1.01
N GLY A 87 5.57 8.80 -1.80
CA GLY A 87 5.50 7.97 -3.00
C GLY A 87 5.07 6.54 -2.71
N MET A 88 5.62 5.92 -1.65
CA MET A 88 5.25 4.56 -1.26
C MET A 88 3.82 4.47 -0.71
N LEU A 89 3.37 5.49 0.04
CA LEU A 89 1.99 5.59 0.49
C LEU A 89 1.03 5.64 -0.71
N THR A 90 1.29 6.52 -1.67
CA THR A 90 0.51 6.64 -2.91
C THR A 90 0.50 5.32 -3.69
N SER A 91 1.66 4.69 -3.87
CA SER A 91 1.78 3.40 -4.56
C SER A 91 1.00 2.29 -3.85
N SER A 92 1.03 2.25 -2.52
CA SER A 92 0.31 1.26 -1.73
C SER A 92 -1.21 1.42 -1.87
N ILE A 93 -1.69 2.66 -1.87
CA ILE A 93 -3.10 2.99 -2.11
C ILE A 93 -3.51 2.61 -3.54
N ALA A 94 -2.73 3.02 -4.55
CA ALA A 94 -3.00 2.67 -5.95
C ALA A 94 -3.05 1.15 -6.15
N THR A 95 -2.10 0.42 -5.58
CA THR A 95 -2.06 -1.05 -5.62
C THR A 95 -3.29 -1.68 -4.97
N TYR A 96 -3.80 -1.09 -3.89
CA TYR A 96 -5.03 -1.56 -3.24
C TYR A 96 -6.23 -1.48 -4.18
N PHE A 97 -6.42 -0.33 -4.85
CA PHE A 97 -7.51 -0.14 -5.81
C PHE A 97 -7.37 -1.06 -7.03
N VAL A 98 -6.19 -1.11 -7.64
CA VAL A 98 -5.92 -1.99 -8.79
C VAL A 98 -6.15 -3.47 -8.48
N ARG A 99 -5.82 -3.92 -7.25
CA ARG A 99 -6.10 -5.30 -6.82
C ARG A 99 -7.58 -5.57 -6.57
N GLU A 100 -8.38 -4.55 -6.28
CA GLU A 100 -9.83 -4.70 -6.08
C GLU A 100 -10.53 -4.81 -7.44
N ASP A 101 -10.10 -4.03 -8.43
CA ASP A 101 -10.59 -4.12 -9.82
C ASP A 101 -10.23 -5.47 -10.48
N ASN A 102 -8.96 -5.88 -10.42
CA ASN A 102 -8.53 -7.18 -10.99
C ASN A 102 -9.26 -8.38 -10.38
N LYS A 103 -9.72 -8.28 -9.12
CA LYS A 103 -10.49 -9.35 -8.46
C LYS A 103 -11.92 -9.46 -8.96
N ALA A 104 -12.49 -8.39 -9.51
CA ALA A 104 -13.79 -8.45 -10.16
C ALA A 104 -13.65 -9.21 -11.49
N ASP A 105 -12.67 -8.83 -12.33
CA ASP A 105 -12.38 -9.52 -13.59
C ASP A 105 -12.08 -11.01 -13.41
N ASP A 106 -11.24 -11.37 -12.42
CA ASP A 106 -10.92 -12.78 -12.14
C ASP A 106 -12.15 -13.61 -11.76
N LYS A 107 -13.15 -12.99 -11.10
CA LYS A 107 -14.39 -13.67 -10.75
C LYS A 107 -15.27 -13.88 -11.97
N ASP A 108 -15.37 -12.88 -12.83
CA ASP A 108 -16.19 -12.97 -14.05
C ASP A 108 -15.64 -14.05 -14.99
N VAL A 109 -14.31 -14.12 -15.15
CA VAL A 109 -13.64 -15.21 -15.90
C VAL A 109 -13.89 -16.58 -15.26
N GLN A 110 -13.93 -16.67 -13.92
CA GLN A 110 -14.28 -17.93 -13.24
C GLN A 110 -15.74 -18.31 -13.44
N LEU A 111 -16.67 -17.36 -13.41
CA LEU A 111 -18.09 -17.63 -13.66
C LEU A 111 -18.32 -18.10 -15.10
N GLU A 112 -17.65 -17.51 -16.08
CA GLU A 112 -17.72 -17.94 -17.48
C GLU A 112 -17.28 -19.41 -17.64
N LYS A 113 -16.16 -19.79 -17.00
CA LYS A 113 -15.68 -21.18 -16.97
C LYS A 113 -16.65 -22.13 -16.28
N ILE A 114 -17.32 -21.70 -15.21
CA ILE A 114 -18.33 -22.50 -14.51
C ILE A 114 -19.55 -22.70 -15.41
N MET A 115 -20.02 -21.66 -16.10
CA MET A 115 -21.14 -21.76 -17.03
C MET A 115 -20.84 -22.71 -18.19
N GLN A 116 -19.66 -22.61 -18.80
CA GLN A 116 -19.24 -23.54 -19.86
C GLN A 116 -19.24 -25.00 -19.40
N LYS A 117 -18.76 -25.27 -18.19
CA LYS A 117 -18.80 -26.63 -17.62
C LYS A 117 -20.22 -27.12 -17.33
N LEU A 118 -21.13 -26.22 -16.95
CA LEU A 118 -22.54 -26.56 -16.75
C LEU A 118 -23.22 -26.92 -18.07
N ASP A 119 -22.99 -26.16 -19.14
CA ASP A 119 -23.53 -26.44 -20.47
C ASP A 119 -23.01 -27.78 -21.01
N GLU A 120 -21.72 -28.06 -20.81
CA GLU A 120 -21.12 -29.35 -21.18
C GLU A 120 -21.72 -30.51 -20.38
N PHE A 121 -21.91 -30.33 -19.07
CA PHE A 121 -22.52 -31.34 -18.21
C PHE A 121 -24.00 -31.59 -18.56
N GLU A 122 -24.75 -30.55 -18.91
CA GLU A 122 -26.14 -30.67 -19.36
C GLU A 122 -26.23 -31.47 -20.66
N LYS A 123 -25.33 -31.20 -21.62
CA LYS A 123 -25.24 -31.96 -22.87
C LYS A 123 -24.93 -33.44 -22.62
N GLN A 124 -23.97 -33.75 -21.75
CA GLN A 124 -23.66 -35.14 -21.38
C GLN A 124 -24.87 -35.85 -20.77
N ASN A 125 -25.61 -35.19 -19.88
CA ASN A 125 -26.83 -35.77 -19.31
C ASN A 125 -27.92 -36.01 -20.35
N HIS A 126 -28.08 -35.09 -21.31
CA HIS A 126 -29.01 -35.26 -22.40
C HIS A 126 -28.66 -36.46 -23.27
N ASP A 127 -27.39 -36.60 -23.65
CA ASP A 127 -26.89 -37.71 -24.48
C ASP A 127 -27.05 -39.06 -23.77
N LEU A 128 -26.72 -39.13 -22.46
CA LEU A 128 -26.96 -40.33 -21.65
C LEU A 128 -28.44 -40.72 -21.60
N LYS A 129 -29.34 -39.72 -21.50
CA LYS A 129 -30.79 -39.97 -21.42
C LYS A 129 -31.33 -40.53 -22.74
N GLU A 130 -30.84 -40.03 -23.87
CA GLU A 130 -31.13 -40.58 -25.20
C GLU A 130 -30.59 -42.00 -25.35
N GLU A 131 -29.37 -42.29 -24.91
CA GLU A 131 -28.78 -43.64 -24.97
C GLU A 131 -29.57 -44.67 -24.14
N ILE A 132 -29.96 -44.31 -22.91
CA ILE A 132 -30.81 -45.15 -22.06
C ILE A 132 -32.17 -45.42 -22.73
N LYS A 133 -32.75 -44.42 -23.39
CA LYS A 133 -34.04 -44.56 -24.09
C LYS A 133 -33.93 -45.54 -25.26
N ASN A 134 -32.85 -45.46 -26.04
CA ASN A 134 -32.60 -46.36 -27.16
C ASN A 134 -32.33 -47.80 -26.72
N LEU A 135 -31.63 -47.99 -25.59
CA LEU A 135 -31.40 -49.32 -25.01
C LEU A 135 -32.68 -49.97 -24.50
N LYS A 136 -33.64 -49.21 -23.96
CA LYS A 136 -34.93 -49.74 -23.48
C LYS A 136 -35.92 -50.10 -24.60
N GLN A 137 -35.71 -49.62 -25.82
CA GLN A 137 -36.57 -49.92 -26.97
C GLN A 137 -36.12 -51.17 -27.74
N LYS A 138 -34.99 -51.77 -27.37
CA LYS A 138 -34.43 -52.99 -27.94
C LYS A 138 -34.70 -54.20 -27.04
#